data_AF-A0A7X7VN74-F1
#
_entry.id   AF-A0A7X7VN74-F1
#
_cell.length_a   1.000
_cell.length_b   1.000
_cell.length_c   1.000
_cell.angle_alpha   90.00
_cell.angle_beta   90.00
_cell.angle_gamma   90.00
#
_symmetry.space_group_name_H-M   'P 1'
#
loop_
_entity.id
_entity.type
_entity.pdbx_description
1 polymer ?
#
loop_
_entity_poly.entity_id
_entity_poly.type
_entity_poly.pdbx_seq_one_letter_code
_entity_poly.pdbx_strand_id
1 'polypeptide(L)'
;MREMKSKASNVVDWLQRSASLYPDKVAFDDGTRAVTFAQLYKQACAVATRLAREGAVREHVAILLPRSVGQVISMMGVACAGGCYVVLDDGSPADRLVSIIKTFEPA
;
A
#
# COMPACT_ATOMS: atom_id res chain seq x y z
N MET A 1 -4.94 -25.82 28.10
CA MET A 1 -5.49 -25.55 26.77
C MET A 1 -6.02 -24.11 26.78
N ARG A 2 -5.21 -23.13 26.36
CA ARG A 2 -5.59 -21.71 26.38
C ARG A 2 -5.97 -21.34 24.96
N GLU A 3 -7.26 -21.15 24.73
CA GLU A 3 -7.82 -20.67 23.48
C GLU A 3 -7.22 -19.31 23.13
N MET A 4 -6.17 -19.33 22.31
CA MET A 4 -5.60 -18.13 21.72
C MET A 4 -6.40 -17.85 20.46
N LYS A 5 -7.53 -17.15 20.61
CA LYS A 5 -8.29 -16.59 19.49
C LYS A 5 -7.29 -15.88 18.57
N SER A 6 -7.06 -16.46 17.40
CA SER A 6 -6.20 -15.87 16.36
C SER A 6 -6.82 -14.53 15.97
N LYS A 7 -6.26 -13.43 16.46
CA LYS A 7 -6.57 -12.10 15.95
C LYS A 7 -6.16 -12.15 14.47
N ALA A 8 -7.10 -12.02 13.55
CA ALA A 8 -6.80 -12.06 12.12
C ALA A 8 -5.73 -11.01 11.83
N SER A 9 -4.50 -11.45 11.57
CA SER A 9 -3.37 -10.57 11.26
C SER A 9 -3.48 -10.18 9.80
N ASN A 10 -3.63 -8.89 9.55
CA ASN A 10 -3.67 -8.36 8.20
C ASN A 10 -2.26 -7.95 7.73
N VAL A 11 -2.15 -7.51 6.48
CA VAL A 11 -0.86 -7.09 5.88
C VAL A 11 -0.21 -5.93 6.63
N VAL A 12 -1.00 -5.01 7.22
CA VAL A 12 -0.50 -3.86 7.98
C VAL A 12 0.11 -4.33 9.31
N ASP A 13 -0.55 -5.26 10.00
CA ASP A 13 0.00 -5.88 11.23
C ASP A 13 1.34 -6.57 10.94
N TRP A 14 1.42 -7.28 9.81
CA TRP A 14 2.65 -7.95 9.39
C TRP A 14 3.75 -6.94 9.04
N LEU A 15 3.43 -5.86 8.33
CA LEU A 15 4.39 -4.82 7.99
C LEU A 15 4.96 -4.14 9.24
N GLN A 16 4.09 -3.74 10.18
CA GLN A 16 4.51 -3.12 11.44
C GLN A 16 5.39 -4.06 12.26
N ARG A 17 5.00 -5.34 12.36
CA ARG A 17 5.78 -6.36 13.07
C ARG A 17 7.15 -6.57 12.41
N SER A 18 7.20 -6.61 11.08
CA SER A 18 8.44 -6.82 10.33
C SER A 18 9.38 -5.63 10.44
N ALA A 19 8.85 -4.40 10.41
CA ALA A 19 9.61 -3.17 10.67
C ALA A 19 10.21 -3.14 12.08
N SER A 20 9.55 -3.76 13.06
CA SER A 20 10.05 -3.83 14.44
C SER A 20 11.09 -4.95 14.63
N LEU A 21 10.88 -6.12 14.01
CA LEU A 21 11.77 -7.29 14.16
C LEU A 21 12.99 -7.25 13.26
N TYR A 22 12.86 -6.66 12.07
CA TYR A 22 13.88 -6.70 11.01
C TYR A 22 14.06 -5.31 10.36
N PRO A 23 14.30 -4.24 11.14
CA PRO A 23 14.25 -2.86 10.64
C PRO A 23 15.17 -2.62 9.44
N ASP A 24 16.37 -3.21 9.46
CA ASP A 24 17.41 -2.97 8.45
C ASP A 24 17.41 -3.99 7.31
N LYS A 25 16.55 -5.02 7.35
CA LYS A 25 16.45 -5.98 6.24
C LYS A 25 15.74 -5.33 5.06
N VAL A 26 16.25 -5.60 3.86
CA VAL A 26 15.60 -5.19 2.61
C VAL A 26 14.24 -5.89 2.51
N ALA A 27 13.18 -5.09 2.38
CA ALA A 27 11.82 -5.55 2.19
C ALA A 27 11.50 -5.69 0.69
N PHE A 28 12.01 -4.77 -0.12
CA PHE A 28 11.79 -4.75 -1.56
C PHE A 28 12.93 -4.01 -2.28
N ASP A 29 13.29 -4.49 -3.47
CA ASP A 29 14.28 -3.89 -4.36
C ASP A 29 13.72 -3.95 -5.79
N ASP A 30 13.68 -2.81 -6.48
CA ASP A 30 13.20 -2.71 -7.87
C ASP A 30 14.34 -2.74 -8.91
N GLY A 31 15.56 -3.05 -8.49
CA GLY A 31 16.77 -3.05 -9.31
C GLY A 31 17.43 -1.68 -9.42
N THR A 32 16.73 -0.59 -9.09
CA THR A 32 17.27 0.77 -9.06
C THR A 32 17.51 1.24 -7.63
N ARG A 33 16.60 0.90 -6.71
CA ARG A 33 16.76 1.16 -5.28
C ARG A 33 16.13 0.06 -4.43
N ALA A 34 16.68 -0.11 -3.24
CA ALA A 34 16.11 -0.95 -2.20
C ALA A 34 15.40 -0.10 -1.13
N VAL A 35 14.43 -0.70 -0.46
CA VAL A 35 13.79 -0.17 0.75
C VAL A 35 13.82 -1.21 1.87
N THR A 36 14.23 -0.79 3.06
CA THR A 36 14.19 -1.64 4.25
C THR A 36 12.80 -1.72 4.86
N PHE A 37 12.53 -2.69 5.73
CA PHE A 37 11.22 -2.78 6.40
C PHE A 37 10.90 -1.52 7.23
N ALA A 38 11.87 -0.94 7.94
CA ALA A 38 11.64 0.28 8.71
C ALA A 38 11.31 1.47 7.80
N GLN A 39 12.02 1.61 6.67
CA GLN A 39 11.78 2.67 5.70
C GLN A 39 10.44 2.49 4.97
N LEU A 40 10.06 1.25 4.63
CA LEU A 40 8.80 0.94 3.96
C LEU A 40 7.62 1.29 4.88
N TYR A 41 7.66 0.85 6.14
CA TYR A 41 6.61 1.16 7.11
C TYR A 41 6.50 2.67 7.35
N LYS A 42 7.62 3.36 7.57
CA LYS A 42 7.63 4.82 7.77
C LYS A 42 7.02 5.58 6.59
N GLN A 43 7.40 5.23 5.36
CA GLN A 43 6.89 5.89 4.16
C GLN A 43 5.42 5.54 3.90
N ALA A 44 5.01 4.29 4.13
CA ALA A 44 3.61 3.88 4.05
C ALA A 44 2.74 4.65 5.05
N CYS A 45 3.17 4.80 6.31
CA CYS A 45 2.46 5.61 7.30
C CYS A 45 2.36 7.09 6.89
N ALA A 46 3.38 7.64 6.23
CA ALA A 46 3.33 9.01 5.72
C ALA A 46 2.28 9.15 4.61
N VAL A 47 2.21 8.20 3.67
CA VAL A 47 1.14 8.15 2.65
C VAL A 47 -0.23 8.02 3.30
N ALA A 48 -0.39 7.12 4.26
CA ALA A 48 -1.65 6.92 4.98
C ALA A 48 -2.12 8.20 5.69
N THR A 49 -1.19 8.90 6.34
CA THR A 49 -1.46 10.19 7.00
C THR A 49 -1.90 11.24 5.99
N ARG A 50 -1.30 11.26 4.79
CA ARG A 50 -1.69 12.18 3.72
C ARG A 50 -3.11 11.87 3.21
N LEU A 51 -3.41 10.61 2.91
CA LEU A 51 -4.76 10.18 2.48
C LEU A 51 -5.81 10.53 3.53
N ALA A 52 -5.48 10.34 4.81
CA ALA A 52 -6.38 10.70 5.91
C ALA A 52 -6.69 12.20 5.97
N ARG A 53 -5.70 13.06 5.69
CA ARG A 53 -5.91 14.51 5.62
C ARG A 53 -6.76 14.95 4.42
N GLU A 54 -6.76 14.17 3.35
CA GLU A 54 -7.56 14.41 2.15
C GLU A 54 -8.96 13.77 2.21
N GLY A 55 -9.28 13.08 3.31
CA GLY A 55 -10.57 12.40 3.48
C GLY A 55 -10.71 11.07 2.73
N ALA A 56 -9.65 10.59 2.08
CA ALA A 56 -9.64 9.37 1.27
C ALA A 56 -9.41 8.09 2.10
N VAL A 57 -9.97 8.02 3.30
CA VAL A 57 -9.85 6.87 4.22
C VAL A 57 -10.93 5.85 3.86
N ARG A 58 -10.56 4.56 3.73
CA ARG A 58 -11.49 3.45 3.37
C ARG A 58 -12.08 3.50 1.97
N GLU A 59 -11.53 4.34 1.10
CA GLU A 59 -11.90 4.42 -0.32
C GLU A 59 -11.05 3.51 -1.20
N HIS A 60 -11.47 3.34 -2.45
CA HIS A 60 -10.63 2.80 -3.50
C HIS A 60 -9.65 3.88 -3.98
N VAL A 61 -8.35 3.59 -3.93
CA VAL A 61 -7.29 4.52 -4.38
C VAL A 61 -6.58 3.93 -5.59
N ALA A 62 -6.72 4.60 -6.74
CA ALA A 62 -5.99 4.23 -7.94
C ALA A 62 -4.49 4.55 -7.80
N ILE A 63 -3.63 3.61 -8.18
CA ILE A 63 -2.18 3.78 -8.21
C ILE A 63 -1.70 3.59 -9.65
N LEU A 64 -1.29 4.67 -10.28
CA LEU A 64 -0.69 4.67 -11.61
C LEU A 64 0.80 5.03 -11.48
N LEU A 65 1.62 4.00 -11.26
CA LEU A 65 3.07 4.11 -11.14
C LEU A 65 3.71 2.91 -11.82
N PRO A 66 4.89 3.06 -12.44
CA PRO A 66 5.67 1.91 -12.91
C PRO A 66 6.01 0.99 -11.72
N ARG A 67 6.23 -0.29 -12.02
CA ARG A 67 6.67 -1.27 -11.01
C ARG A 67 7.97 -0.80 -10.36
N SER A 68 7.87 -0.37 -9.11
CA SER A 68 8.95 0.31 -8.39
C SER A 68 8.74 0.24 -6.88
N VAL A 69 9.76 0.58 -6.11
CA VAL A 69 9.64 0.81 -4.66
C VAL A 69 8.56 1.85 -4.36
N GLY A 70 8.39 2.86 -5.22
CA GLY A 70 7.32 3.85 -5.06
C GLY A 70 5.93 3.24 -5.11
N GLN A 71 5.70 2.32 -6.07
CA GLN A 71 4.42 1.61 -6.18
C GLN A 71 4.12 0.77 -4.93
N VAL A 72 5.11 0.04 -4.40
CA VAL A 72 4.95 -0.77 -3.17
C VAL A 72 4.67 0.11 -1.94
N ILE A 73 5.36 1.24 -1.81
CA ILE A 73 5.09 2.21 -0.73
C ILE A 73 3.65 2.72 -0.82
N SER A 74 3.18 3.09 -2.02
CA SER A 74 1.81 3.57 -2.22
C SER A 74 0.77 2.51 -1.87
N MET A 75 0.96 1.26 -2.31
CA MET A 75 0.07 0.14 -1.97
C MET A 75 -0.03 -0.07 -0.46
N MET A 76 1.11 -0.12 0.23
CA MET A 76 1.14 -0.28 1.69
C MET A 76 0.58 0.94 2.41
N GLY A 77 0.77 2.14 1.86
CA GLY A 77 0.20 3.38 2.39
C GLY A 77 -1.31 3.41 2.34
N VAL A 78 -1.91 2.99 1.21
CA VAL A 78 -3.36 2.84 1.08
C VAL A 78 -3.89 1.80 2.05
N ALA A 79 -3.21 0.64 2.16
CA ALA A 79 -3.58 -0.39 3.13
C ALA A 79 -3.49 0.11 4.58
N CYS A 80 -2.44 0.88 4.93
CA CYS A 80 -2.30 1.50 6.25
C CYS A 80 -3.38 2.55 6.53
N ALA A 81 -3.91 3.22 5.50
CA ALA A 81 -5.07 4.10 5.62
C ALA A 81 -6.39 3.33 5.79
N GLY A 82 -6.38 1.99 5.70
CA GLY A 82 -7.57 1.15 5.73
C GLY A 82 -8.38 1.19 4.44
N GLY A 83 -7.80 1.68 3.33
CA GLY A 83 -8.40 1.68 2.00
C GLY A 83 -7.99 0.48 1.15
N CYS A 84 -8.56 0.42 -0.05
CA CYS A 84 -8.25 -0.61 -1.05
C CYS A 84 -7.50 0.05 -2.22
N TYR A 85 -6.32 -0.46 -2.57
CA TYR A 85 -5.61 0.08 -3.74
C TYR A 85 -6.05 -0.63 -5.02
N VAL A 86 -6.07 0.10 -6.13
CA VAL A 86 -6.26 -0.42 -7.49
C VAL A 86 -5.02 -0.08 -8.29
N VAL A 87 -4.17 -1.06 -8.59
CA VAL A 87 -2.97 -0.85 -9.41
C VAL A 87 -3.38 -0.77 -10.87
N LEU A 88 -3.10 0.37 -11.49
CA LEU A 88 -3.28 0.60 -12.91
C LEU A 88 -1.97 0.32 -13.65
N ASP A 89 -2.09 -0.32 -14.80
CA ASP A 89 -0.96 -0.58 -15.69
C ASP A 89 -0.63 0.68 -16.49
N ASP A 90 0.59 1.22 -16.31
CA ASP A 90 1.05 2.45 -16.95
C ASP A 90 1.30 2.29 -18.46
N GLY A 91 1.40 1.05 -18.95
CA GLY A 91 1.44 0.74 -20.38
C GLY A 91 0.06 0.62 -21.05
N SER A 92 -1.04 0.67 -20.28
CA SER A 92 -2.39 0.50 -20.82
C SER A 92 -2.87 1.73 -21.60
N PRO A 93 -3.62 1.55 -22.70
CA PRO A 93 -4.25 2.66 -23.43
C PRO A 93 -5.14 3.51 -22.52
N ALA A 94 -5.20 4.82 -22.78
CA ALA A 94 -5.96 5.77 -21.96
C ALA A 94 -7.43 5.38 -21.77
N ASP A 95 -8.09 4.90 -22.82
CA ASP A 95 -9.50 4.46 -22.74
C ASP A 95 -9.71 3.30 -21.77
N ARG A 96 -8.71 2.40 -21.65
CA ARG A 96 -8.75 1.29 -20.69
C ARG A 96 -8.62 1.81 -19.26
N LEU A 97 -7.72 2.78 -19.03
CA LEU A 97 -7.55 3.41 -17.72
C LEU A 97 -8.84 4.13 -17.29
N VAL A 98 -9.46 4.90 -18.19
CA VAL A 98 -10.73 5.58 -17.95
C VAL A 98 -11.84 4.58 -17.62
N SER A 99 -11.94 3.48 -18.37
CA SER A 99 -12.94 2.42 -18.12
C SER A 99 -12.79 1.79 -16.72
N ILE A 100 -11.55 1.51 -16.29
CA ILE A 100 -11.29 0.99 -14.95
C ILE A 100 -11.67 2.02 -13.89
N ILE A 101 -11.25 3.27 -14.02
CA ILE A 101 -11.55 4.33 -13.05
C ILE A 101 -13.06 4.51 -12.88
N LYS A 102 -13.82 4.51 -13.98
CA LYS A 102 -15.29 4.59 -13.95
C LYS A 102 -15.96 3.45 -13.18
N THR A 103 -15.31 2.29 -13.04
CA THR A 103 -15.83 1.16 -12.24
C THR A 103 -15.80 1.46 -10.73
N PHE A 104 -14.99 2.43 -10.31
CA PHE A 104 -14.81 2.82 -8.91
C PHE A 104 -15.32 4.23 -8.58
N GLU A 105 -15.98 4.91 -9.53
CA GLU A 105 -16.65 6.18 -9.25
C GLU A 105 -17.81 5.95 -8.27
N PRO A 106 -17.96 6.79 -7.23
CA PRO A 106 -19.10 6.69 -6.32
C PRO A 106 -20.41 6.95 -7.07
N ALA A 107 -21.46 6.20 -6.69
CA ALA A 107 -22.79 6.31 -7.27
C ALA A 107 -23.47 7.67 -7.01
#